data_AF-A0A857J230-F1
#
_entry.id   AF-A0A857J230-F1
#
_cell.length_a   1.000
_cell.length_b   1.000
_cell.length_c   1.000
_cell.angle_alpha   90.00
_cell.angle_beta   90.00
_cell.angle_gamma   90.00
#
_symmetry.space_group_name_H-M   'P 1'
#
loop_
_entity.id
_entity.type
_entity.pdbx_description
1 polymer ?
#
loop_
_entity_poly.entity_id
_entity_poly.type
_entity_poly.pdbx_seq_one_letter_code
_entity_poly.pdbx_strand_id
1 'polypeptide(L)'
;MTFSKKQIANAHQAARLAGVVTVMAAHHDCSAGRIVIELSNGVEIAFRPHDVRGLEAARLEDLDEIEISPSGLGLHFPAIDADLYLPALLRDFFGAH
;
A
#
# COMPACT_ATOMS: atom_id res chain seq x y z
N MET A 1 -14.99 -8.48 9.96
CA MET A 1 -15.20 -9.05 8.62
C MET A 1 -13.85 -8.98 7.92
N THR A 2 -13.07 -10.06 7.97
CA THR A 2 -11.71 -10.10 7.44
C THR A 2 -11.81 -10.22 5.91
N PHE A 3 -11.47 -9.18 5.17
CA PHE A 3 -11.48 -9.21 3.70
C PHE A 3 -10.30 -10.04 3.19
N SER A 4 -10.51 -11.36 3.27
CA SER A 4 -9.68 -12.44 2.75
C SER A 4 -9.45 -12.28 1.25
N LYS A 5 -8.20 -12.02 0.85
CA LYS A 5 -7.42 -12.45 -0.35
C LYS A 5 -8.10 -12.70 -1.73
N LYS A 6 -9.40 -12.49 -1.90
CA LYS A 6 -10.20 -13.04 -3.01
C LYS A 6 -10.94 -11.98 -3.84
N GLN A 7 -10.88 -10.71 -3.47
CA GLN A 7 -11.59 -9.64 -4.20
C GLN A 7 -10.69 -8.76 -5.08
N ILE A 8 -9.36 -8.83 -4.94
CA ILE A 8 -8.45 -7.94 -5.68
C ILE A 8 -8.30 -8.34 -7.17
N ALA A 9 -8.73 -9.56 -7.53
CA ALA A 9 -8.59 -10.13 -8.87
C ALA A 9 -9.21 -9.30 -10.02
N ASN A 10 -10.25 -8.51 -9.77
CA ASN A 10 -10.99 -7.84 -10.86
C ASN A 10 -10.41 -6.47 -11.25
N ALA A 11 -9.90 -5.70 -10.28
CA ALA A 11 -9.28 -4.41 -10.54
C ALA A 11 -7.90 -4.55 -11.23
N HIS A 12 -7.17 -5.61 -10.87
CA HIS A 12 -5.89 -5.96 -11.50
C HIS A 12 -6.00 -6.21 -13.00
N GLN A 13 -7.11 -6.79 -13.47
CA GLN A 13 -7.27 -7.10 -14.88
C GLN A 13 -7.44 -5.83 -15.72
N ALA A 14 -8.20 -4.84 -15.22
CA ALA A 14 -8.39 -3.56 -15.90
C ALA A 14 -7.14 -2.67 -15.87
N ALA A 15 -6.45 -2.60 -14.72
CA ALA A 15 -5.22 -1.80 -14.60
C ALA A 15 -4.07 -2.35 -15.46
N ARG A 16 -3.94 -3.68 -15.55
CA ARG A 16 -2.92 -4.33 -16.41
C ARG A 16 -3.14 -4.04 -17.89
N LEU A 17 -4.40 -3.91 -18.33
CA LEU A 17 -4.74 -3.54 -19.71
C LEU A 17 -4.45 -2.06 -20.01
N ALA A 18 -4.46 -1.19 -18.99
CA ALA A 18 -4.20 0.23 -19.12
C ALA A 18 -2.72 0.63 -18.89
N GLY A 19 -1.84 -0.33 -18.59
CA GLY A 19 -0.44 -0.06 -18.25
C GLY A 19 -0.24 0.63 -16.89
N VAL A 20 -1.25 0.58 -16.01
CA VAL A 20 -1.23 1.25 -14.71
C VAL A 20 -0.62 0.29 -13.67
N VAL A 21 0.40 0.77 -12.96
CA VAL A 21 1.02 0.03 -11.85
C VAL A 21 0.09 0.05 -10.64
N THR A 22 -0.22 -1.12 -10.09
CA THR A 22 -1.12 -1.28 -8.93
C THR A 22 -0.44 -2.07 -7.81
N VAL A 23 -0.94 -1.91 -6.59
CA VAL A 23 -0.51 -2.68 -5.42
C VAL A 23 -1.02 -4.11 -5.51
N MET A 24 -0.11 -5.09 -5.46
CA MET A 24 -0.38 -6.53 -5.42
C MET A 24 -0.50 -7.03 -3.98
N ALA A 25 0.40 -6.57 -3.12
CA ALA A 25 0.45 -6.92 -1.72
C ALA A 25 1.00 -5.75 -0.93
N ALA A 26 0.55 -5.62 0.31
CA ALA A 26 1.14 -4.73 1.29
C ALA A 26 1.20 -5.47 2.63
N HIS A 27 2.34 -5.37 3.30
CA HIS A 27 2.52 -5.96 4.61
C HIS A 27 3.51 -5.14 5.43
N HIS A 28 3.39 -5.22 6.75
CA HIS A 28 4.38 -4.66 7.66
C HIS A 28 5.44 -5.72 7.97
N ASP A 29 6.70 -5.41 7.66
CA ASP A 29 7.86 -6.16 8.10
C ASP A 29 8.28 -5.65 9.49
N CYS A 30 7.80 -6.32 10.53
CA CYS A 30 8.14 -6.03 11.92
C CYS A 30 9.64 -6.18 12.22
N SER A 31 10.36 -7.03 11.47
CA SER A 31 11.79 -7.26 11.70
C SER A 31 12.64 -6.08 11.21
N ALA A 32 12.23 -5.47 10.10
CA ALA A 32 12.87 -4.30 9.52
C ALA A 32 12.23 -2.97 9.98
N GLY A 33 11.04 -3.00 10.59
CA GLY A 33 10.25 -1.83 10.96
C GLY A 33 9.78 -1.04 9.74
N ARG A 34 9.31 -1.73 8.69
CA ARG A 34 8.99 -1.13 7.38
C ARG A 34 7.65 -1.62 6.86
N ILE A 35 6.94 -0.74 6.16
CA ILE A 35 5.84 -1.14 5.28
C ILE A 35 6.45 -1.52 3.94
N VAL A 36 6.13 -2.73 3.48
CA VAL A 36 6.53 -3.28 2.19
C VAL A 36 5.32 -3.33 1.28
N ILE A 37 5.45 -2.74 0.10
CA ILE A 37 4.42 -2.71 -0.95
C ILE A 37 4.98 -3.40 -2.20
N GLU A 38 4.33 -4.48 -2.61
CA GLU A 38 4.61 -5.18 -3.86
C GLU A 38 3.72 -4.61 -4.96
N LEU A 39 4.32 -4.27 -6.11
CA LEU A 39 3.62 -3.70 -7.25
C LEU A 39 3.47 -4.71 -8.39
N SER A 40 2.45 -4.49 -9.22
CA SER A 40 2.08 -5.36 -10.34
C SER A 40 3.14 -5.51 -11.43
N ASN A 41 4.14 -4.62 -11.46
CA ASN A 41 5.26 -4.63 -12.39
C ASN A 41 6.51 -5.34 -11.82
N GLY A 42 6.41 -5.94 -10.63
CA GLY A 42 7.53 -6.60 -9.94
C GLY A 42 8.45 -5.67 -9.15
N VAL A 43 8.12 -4.38 -9.07
CA VAL A 43 8.82 -3.44 -8.18
C VAL A 43 8.29 -3.60 -6.76
N GLU A 44 9.20 -3.58 -5.79
CA GLU A 44 8.87 -3.51 -4.37
C GLU A 44 9.31 -2.17 -3.79
N ILE A 45 8.49 -1.62 -2.90
CA ILE A 45 8.76 -0.36 -2.21
C ILE A 45 8.69 -0.62 -0.72
N ALA A 46 9.76 -0.28 0.00
CA ALA A 46 9.84 -0.40 1.44
C ALA A 46 10.16 0.95 2.08
N PHE A 47 9.34 1.40 3.02
CA PHE A 47 9.55 2.66 3.76
C PHE A 47 9.23 2.51 5.24
N ARG A 48 9.75 3.41 6.07
CA ARG A 48 9.37 3.46 7.48
C ARG A 48 8.03 4.17 7.60
N PRO A 49 7.06 3.65 8.37
CA PRO A 49 5.76 4.27 8.53
C PRO A 49 5.88 5.72 9.04
N HIS A 50 6.84 5.98 9.94
CA HIS A 50 7.08 7.33 10.48
C HIS A 50 7.56 8.37 9.45
N ASP A 51 8.07 7.94 8.29
CA ASP A 51 8.51 8.85 7.21
C ASP A 51 7.34 9.27 6.30
N VAL A 52 6.15 8.67 6.46
CA VAL A 52 4.98 8.89 5.61
C VAL A 52 3.88 9.61 6.38
N ARG A 53 3.34 10.66 5.76
CA ARG A 53 2.20 11.41 6.30
C ARG A 53 0.98 10.50 6.43
N GLY A 54 0.33 10.55 7.59
CA GLY A 54 -0.79 9.68 7.97
C GLY A 54 -0.36 8.45 8.78
N LEU A 55 0.93 8.10 8.76
CA LEU A 55 1.49 6.99 9.52
C LEU A 55 2.52 7.45 10.58
N GLU A 56 2.68 8.76 10.79
CA GLU A 56 3.76 9.30 11.64
C GLU A 56 3.66 8.81 13.09
N ALA A 57 2.44 8.60 13.58
CA ALA A 57 2.16 8.17 14.94
C ALA A 57 1.72 6.70 15.05
N ALA A 58 1.76 5.94 13.95
CA ALA A 58 1.30 4.55 13.93
C ALA A 58 2.22 3.65 14.76
N ARG A 59 1.62 2.75 15.55
CA ARG A 59 2.34 1.71 16.28
C ARG A 59 2.44 0.47 15.39
N LEU A 60 3.40 -0.42 15.68
CA LEU A 60 3.60 -1.66 14.91
C LEU A 60 2.33 -2.53 14.84
N GLU A 61 1.54 -2.53 15.91
CA GLU A 61 0.25 -3.24 16.01
C GLU A 61 -0.83 -2.64 15.10
N ASP A 62 -0.78 -1.33 14.84
CA ASP A 62 -1.75 -0.62 14.00
C ASP A 62 -1.53 -0.89 12.50
N LEU A 63 -0.37 -1.45 12.15
CA LEU A 63 0.08 -1.69 10.78
C LEU A 63 -0.03 -3.17 10.35
N ASP A 64 -0.54 -4.04 11.24
CA ASP A 64 -0.71 -5.47 10.96
C ASP A 64 -1.83 -5.72 9.94
N GLU A 65 -2.90 -4.92 10.01
CA GLU A 65 -4.02 -4.97 9.08
C GLU A 65 -3.90 -3.86 8.03
N ILE A 66 -3.72 -4.25 6.77
CA ILE A 66 -3.62 -3.35 5.63
C ILE A 66 -4.61 -3.80 4.56
N GLU A 67 -5.51 -2.91 4.17
CA GLU A 67 -6.49 -3.15 3.13
C GLU A 67 -6.09 -2.44 1.84
N ILE A 68 -6.03 -3.17 0.74
CA ILE A 68 -5.78 -2.58 -0.57
C ILE A 68 -7.11 -2.08 -1.14
N SER A 69 -7.14 -0.82 -1.58
CA SER A 69 -8.36 -0.22 -2.14
C SER A 69 -8.84 -1.00 -3.37
N PRO A 70 -10.16 -0.96 -3.69
CA PRO A 70 -10.68 -1.60 -4.89
C PRO A 70 -10.06 -1.09 -6.19
N SER A 71 -9.46 0.10 -6.19
CA SER A 71 -8.74 0.62 -7.36
C SER A 71 -7.33 0.05 -7.51
N GLY A 72 -6.79 -0.62 -6.49
CA GLY A 72 -5.42 -1.12 -6.45
C GLY A 72 -4.36 -0.02 -6.35
N LEU A 73 -4.77 1.21 -6.05
CA LEU A 73 -3.89 2.38 -5.98
C LEU A 73 -3.85 3.00 -4.57
N GLY A 74 -4.68 2.54 -3.66
CA GLY A 74 -4.74 3.01 -2.29
C GLY A 74 -4.48 1.89 -1.30
N LEU A 75 -3.97 2.25 -0.14
CA LEU A 75 -3.87 1.41 1.05
C LEU A 75 -4.65 2.08 2.17
N HIS A 76 -5.50 1.32 2.84
CA HIS A 76 -6.23 1.76 4.02
C HIS A 76 -5.72 0.98 5.23
N PHE A 77 -5.50 1.71 6.33
CA PHE A 77 -5.05 1.17 7.61
C PHE A 77 -6.20 1.33 8.62
N PRO A 78 -7.05 0.30 8.81
CA PRO A 78 -8.28 0.43 9.59
C PRO A 78 -8.05 0.84 11.05
N ALA A 79 -6.92 0.45 11.64
CA ALA A 79 -6.62 0.71 13.05
C ALA A 79 -6.45 2.22 13.37
N ILE A 80 -5.98 2.98 12.39
CA ILE A 80 -5.65 4.42 12.53
C ILE A 80 -6.47 5.30 11.59
N ASP A 81 -7.42 4.71 10.86
CA ASP A 81 -8.27 5.37 9.86
C ASP A 81 -7.45 6.21 8.88
N ALA A 82 -6.33 5.64 8.41
CA ALA A 82 -5.39 6.31 7.53
C ALA A 82 -5.44 5.72 6.11
N ASP A 83 -5.44 6.60 5.12
CA ASP A 83 -5.38 6.24 3.71
C ASP A 83 -4.07 6.73 3.08
N LEU A 84 -3.40 5.84 2.36
CA LEU A 84 -2.26 6.15 1.52
C LEU A 84 -2.61 5.95 0.06
N TYR A 85 -2.33 6.97 -0.76
CA TYR A 85 -2.50 6.88 -2.21
C TYR A 85 -1.14 6.68 -2.90
N LEU A 86 -0.96 5.53 -3.55
CA LEU A 86 0.31 5.12 -4.15
C LEU A 86 0.89 6.17 -5.11
N PRO A 87 0.14 6.78 -6.04
CA PRO A 87 0.71 7.82 -6.91
C PRO A 87 1.21 9.07 -6.17
N ALA A 88 0.58 9.44 -5.05
CA ALA A 88 1.07 10.53 -4.20
C ALA A 88 2.33 10.11 -3.45
N LEU A 89 2.33 8.91 -2.89
CA LEU A 89 3.48 8.31 -2.20
C LEU A 89 4.72 8.25 -3.10
N LEU A 90 4.56 7.78 -4.34
CA LEU A 90 5.63 7.73 -5.34
C LEU A 90 6.17 9.13 -5.65
N ARG A 91 5.29 10.13 -5.77
CA ARG A 91 5.71 11.52 -6.02
C ARG A 91 6.50 12.09 -4.85
N ASP A 92 6.08 11.81 -3.62
CA ASP A 92 6.73 12.32 -2.41
C ASP A 92 8.13 11.71 -2.22
N PHE A 93 8.31 10.42 -2.55
CA PHE A 93 9.61 9.76 -2.45
C PHE A 93 10.54 10.01 -3.65
N PHE A 94 10.02 9.97 -4.88
CA PHE A 94 10.85 9.99 -6.08
C PHE A 94 10.90 11.36 -6.77
N GLY A 95 10.03 12.30 -6.38
CA GLY A 95 9.89 13.58 -7.06
C GLY A 95 9.30 13.43 -8.47
N ALA A 96 8.48 14.39 -8.89
CA ALA A 96 8.22 14.54 -10.32
C ALA A 96 9.44 15.24 -10.93
N HIS A 97 10.14 14.58 -11.85
CA HIS A 97 11.16 15.19 -12.70
C HIS A 97 10.70 15.16 -14.15
#